data_AF-A0A9D4H1W5-F1
#
_entry.id   AF-A0A9D4H1W5-F1
#
_cell.length_a   1.000
_cell.length_b   1.000
_cell.length_c   1.000
_cell.angle_alpha   90.00
_cell.angle_beta   90.00
_cell.angle_gamma   90.00
#
_symmetry.space_group_name_H-M   'P 1'
#
loop_
_entity.id
_entity.type
_entity.pdbx_description
1 polymer ?
#
loop_
_entity_poly.entity_id
_entity_poly.type
_entity_poly.pdbx_seq_one_letter_code
_entity_poly.pdbx_strand_id
1 'polypeptide(L)'
;MAAKGIRNLQEFNSADAGAAEWEIYKRNFLVHLEALGLHDKPGRRKVGVLLSNMGCECVKIYASFIWMPEVLADEDNGIAHRPAEDRYNLDTVLTKFDHHFGVHNFKKH
;
A
#
# COMPACT_ATOMS: atom_id res chain seq x y z
N MET A 1 -13.88 -13.06 11.20
CA MET A 1 -13.76 -13.28 12.66
C MET A 1 -12.49 -12.57 13.13
N ALA A 2 -12.60 -11.36 13.69
CA ALA A 2 -11.46 -10.70 14.33
C ALA A 2 -11.03 -11.53 15.56
N ALA A 3 -9.73 -11.63 15.82
CA ALA A 3 -9.25 -12.28 17.04
C ALA A 3 -9.80 -11.51 18.25
N LYS A 4 -10.32 -12.25 19.23
CA LYS A 4 -11.04 -11.74 20.40
C LYS A 4 -10.19 -10.68 21.11
N GLY A 5 -10.61 -9.41 21.07
CA GLY A 5 -9.95 -8.28 21.76
C GLY A 5 -9.21 -7.27 20.86
N ILE A 6 -9.02 -7.54 19.57
CA ILE A 6 -8.43 -6.55 18.66
C ILE A 6 -9.53 -5.62 18.14
N ARG A 7 -9.35 -4.31 18.36
CA ARG A 7 -10.24 -3.29 17.79
C ARG A 7 -10.18 -3.37 16.26
N ASN A 8 -11.34 -3.35 15.62
CA ASN A 8 -11.42 -3.28 14.16
C ASN A 8 -10.74 -2.00 13.69
N LEU A 9 -9.98 -2.10 12.60
CA LEU A 9 -9.50 -0.93 11.89
C LEU A 9 -10.72 -0.16 11.37
N GLN A 10 -10.73 1.17 11.58
CA GLN A 10 -11.77 2.02 11.04
C GLN A 10 -11.72 1.96 9.50
N GLU A 11 -12.88 1.90 8.85
CA GLU A 11 -12.94 1.95 7.39
C GLU A 11 -12.34 3.27 6.86
N PHE A 12 -11.54 3.18 5.81
CA PHE A 12 -10.96 4.35 5.17
C PHE A 12 -11.99 5.06 4.30
N ASN A 13 -12.22 6.36 4.53
CA ASN A 13 -13.03 7.16 3.62
C ASN A 13 -12.13 7.80 2.55
N SER A 14 -12.10 7.22 1.35
CA SER A 14 -11.24 7.69 0.27
C SER A 14 -11.78 8.88 -0.53
N ALA A 15 -13.06 9.24 -0.39
CA ALA A 15 -13.69 10.27 -1.23
C ALA A 15 -13.09 11.66 -1.00
N ASP A 16 -12.70 11.96 0.23
CA ASP A 16 -12.14 13.25 0.66
C ASP A 16 -10.75 13.11 1.30
N ALA A 17 -10.11 11.95 1.19
CA ALA A 17 -8.83 11.71 1.84
C ALA A 17 -7.68 12.40 1.11
N GLY A 18 -6.92 13.22 1.85
CA GLY A 18 -5.62 13.70 1.46
C GLY A 18 -4.48 12.92 2.12
N ALA A 19 -3.28 13.46 2.01
CA ALA A 19 -2.08 12.84 2.57
C ALA A 19 -2.15 12.63 4.09
N ALA A 20 -2.77 13.56 4.83
CA ALA A 20 -2.85 13.48 6.28
C ALA A 20 -3.74 12.31 6.74
N GLU A 21 -4.92 12.17 6.14
CA GLU A 21 -5.86 11.09 6.41
C GLU A 21 -5.25 9.74 6.03
N TRP A 22 -4.57 9.69 4.88
CA TRP A 22 -3.88 8.49 4.43
C TRP A 22 -2.71 8.11 5.35
N GLU A 23 -1.86 9.04 5.77
CA GLU A 23 -0.74 8.74 6.69
C GLU A 23 -1.23 8.20 8.04
N ILE A 24 -2.30 8.80 8.59
CA ILE A 24 -2.93 8.31 9.82
C ILE A 24 -3.47 6.89 9.61
N TYR A 25 -4.18 6.67 8.51
CA TYR A 25 -4.73 5.36 8.20
C TYR A 25 -3.63 4.30 8.00
N LYS A 26 -2.60 4.61 7.20
CA LYS A 26 -1.43 3.76 6.96
C LYS A 26 -0.77 3.33 8.28
N ARG A 27 -0.53 4.28 9.19
CA ARG A 27 0.01 3.98 10.52
C ARG A 27 -0.89 3.06 11.32
N ASN A 28 -2.20 3.33 11.35
CA ASN A 28 -3.17 2.50 12.08
C ASN A 28 -3.27 1.09 11.49
N PHE A 29 -3.20 0.97 10.16
CA PHE A 29 -3.20 -0.29 9.46
C PHE A 29 -1.98 -1.15 9.78
N LEU A 30 -0.77 -0.56 9.82
CA LEU A 30 0.45 -1.29 10.18
C LEU A 30 0.38 -1.85 11.61
N VAL A 31 -0.08 -1.05 12.58
CA VAL A 31 -0.33 -1.52 13.96
C VAL A 31 -1.39 -2.62 13.98
N HIS A 32 -2.44 -2.51 13.17
CA HIS A 32 -3.48 -3.54 13.08
C HIS A 32 -2.95 -4.86 12.49
N LEU A 33 -2.07 -4.81 11.49
CA LEU A 33 -1.41 -6.00 10.95
C LEU A 33 -0.53 -6.70 11.99
N GLU A 34 0.23 -5.92 12.78
CA GLU A 34 1.03 -6.46 13.88
C GLU A 34 0.16 -7.13 14.94
N ALA A 35 -0.91 -6.45 15.38
CA ALA A 35 -1.85 -6.99 16.37
C ALA A 35 -2.51 -8.29 15.89
N LEU A 36 -2.80 -8.41 14.60
CA LEU A 36 -3.35 -9.62 13.99
C LEU A 36 -2.30 -10.74 13.76
N GLY A 37 -1.02 -10.49 14.05
CA GLY A 37 0.07 -11.44 13.78
C GLY A 37 0.27 -11.72 12.28
N LEU A 38 -0.01 -10.72 11.43
CA LEU A 38 0.03 -10.87 9.98
C LEU A 38 1.35 -10.40 9.34
N HIS A 39 2.29 -9.85 10.10
CA HIS A 39 3.55 -9.30 9.59
C HIS A 39 4.36 -10.31 8.77
N ASP A 40 4.48 -11.55 9.25
CA ASP A 40 5.20 -12.65 8.58
C ASP A 40 4.36 -13.40 7.53
N LYS A 41 3.11 -12.98 7.30
CA LYS A 41 2.24 -13.65 6.33
C LYS A 41 2.57 -13.19 4.91
N PRO A 42 2.22 -14.00 3.89
CA PRO A 42 2.45 -13.64 2.49
C PRO A 42 1.87 -12.26 2.16
N GLY A 43 2.57 -11.50 1.32
CA GLY A 43 2.18 -10.15 0.92
C GLY A 43 0.74 -10.08 0.39
N ARG A 44 0.32 -11.09 -0.39
CA ARG A 44 -1.07 -11.22 -0.88
C ARG A 44 -2.11 -11.16 0.25
N ARG A 45 -1.82 -11.76 1.41
CA ARG A 45 -2.72 -11.72 2.58
C ARG A 45 -2.75 -10.32 3.19
N LYS A 46 -1.60 -9.68 3.35
CA LYS A 46 -1.48 -8.32 3.89
C LYS A 46 -2.20 -7.29 3.01
N VAL A 47 -1.94 -7.33 1.70
CA VAL A 47 -2.60 -6.47 0.70
C VAL A 47 -4.11 -6.76 0.64
N GLY A 48 -4.52 -8.02 0.72
CA GLY A 48 -5.95 -8.37 0.76
C GLY A 48 -6.67 -7.81 1.99
N VAL A 49 -6.01 -7.77 3.16
CA VAL A 49 -6.55 -7.16 4.38
C VAL A 49 -6.59 -5.63 4.24
N LEU A 50 -5.56 -5.01 3.66
CA LEU A 50 -5.57 -3.57 3.37
C LEU A 50 -6.80 -3.18 2.53
N LEU A 51 -6.94 -3.79 1.36
CA LEU A 51 -8.02 -3.47 0.42
C LEU A 51 -9.41 -3.77 1.00
N SER A 52 -9.55 -4.86 1.78
CA SER A 52 -10.80 -5.18 2.46
C SER A 52 -11.21 -4.11 3.48
N ASN A 53 -10.25 -3.44 4.13
CA ASN A 53 -10.54 -2.38 5.11
C ASN A 53 -10.67 -0.98 4.49
N MET A 54 -10.22 -0.80 3.25
CA MET A 54 -10.30 0.50 2.55
C MET A 54 -11.57 0.65 1.69
N GLY A 55 -12.27 -0.45 1.40
CA GLY A 55 -13.50 -0.42 0.63
C GLY A 55 -13.30 -0.39 -0.89
N CYS A 56 -14.41 -0.33 -1.63
CA CYS A 56 -14.45 -0.58 -3.07
C CYS A 56 -13.73 0.49 -3.91
N GLU A 57 -13.75 1.75 -3.50
CA GLU A 57 -13.09 2.84 -4.25
C GLU A 57 -11.58 2.66 -4.24
N CYS A 58 -10.99 2.27 -3.11
CA CYS A 58 -9.57 1.96 -3.03
C CYS A 58 -9.17 0.70 -3.81
N VAL A 59 -10.09 -0.26 -3.98
CA VAL A 59 -9.87 -1.40 -4.89
C VAL A 59 -9.78 -0.92 -6.34
N LYS A 60 -10.60 0.06 -6.75
CA LYS A 60 -10.51 0.65 -8.10
C LYS A 60 -9.20 1.41 -8.31
N ILE A 61 -8.75 2.17 -7.30
CA ILE A 61 -7.44 2.84 -7.31
C ILE A 61 -6.30 1.83 -7.43
N TYR A 62 -6.32 0.76 -6.62
CA TYR A 62 -5.33 -0.31 -6.72
C TYR A 62 -5.32 -0.98 -8.10
N ALA A 63 -6.50 -1.20 -8.68
CA ALA A 63 -6.63 -1.79 -10.01
C ALA A 63 -6.13 -0.87 -11.13
N SER A 64 -6.08 0.45 -10.91
CA SER A 64 -5.55 1.42 -11.89
C SER A 64 -4.04 1.66 -11.76
N PHE A 65 -3.38 1.12 -10.74
CA PHE A 65 -1.93 1.21 -10.60
C PHE A 65 -1.20 0.55 -11.76
N ILE A 66 -0.22 1.27 -12.30
CA ILE A 66 0.75 0.74 -13.26
C ILE A 66 1.83 0.02 -12.46
N TRP A 67 2.06 -1.25 -12.78
CA TRP A 67 3.11 -2.09 -12.21
C TRP A 67 4.29 -2.17 -13.17
N MET A 68 5.44 -1.63 -12.76
CA MET A 68 6.62 -1.55 -13.62
C MET A 68 7.16 -2.96 -13.92
N PRO A 69 7.46 -3.26 -15.19
CA PRO A 69 8.05 -4.54 -15.56
C PRO A 69 9.50 -4.63 -15.07
N GLU A 70 10.05 -5.83 -15.12
CA GLU A 70 11.48 -6.05 -14.92
C GLU A 70 12.28 -5.29 -15.99
N VAL A 71 13.33 -4.61 -15.55
CA VAL A 71 14.30 -3.94 -16.41
C VAL A 71 15.58 -4.77 -16.37
N LEU A 72 15.96 -5.32 -17.52
CA LEU A 72 17.23 -6.02 -17.65
C LEU A 72 18.40 -5.03 -17.63
N ALA A 73 19.54 -5.46 -17.08
CA ALA A 73 20.74 -4.65 -17.16
C ALA A 73 21.18 -4.51 -18.62
N ASP A 74 21.59 -3.30 -18.97
CA ASP A 74 22.18 -2.97 -20.26
C ASP A 74 23.39 -2.09 -19.98
N GLU A 75 24.56 -2.72 -19.93
CA GLU A 75 25.82 -2.08 -19.59
C GLU A 75 26.24 -1.05 -20.65
N ASP A 76 25.90 -1.30 -21.92
CA ASP A 76 26.21 -0.41 -23.04
C ASP A 76 25.45 0.92 -22.93
N ASN A 77 24.25 0.89 -22.34
CA ASN A 77 23.41 2.07 -22.09
C ASN A 77 23.44 2.54 -20.62
N GLY A 78 24.28 1.96 -19.77
CA GLY A 78 24.39 2.30 -18.34
C GLY A 78 23.11 2.03 -17.54
N ILE A 79 22.26 1.10 -17.98
CA ILE A 79 21.00 0.75 -17.32
C ILE A 79 21.26 -0.39 -16.34
N ALA A 80 21.00 -0.12 -15.06
CA ALA A 80 21.04 -1.16 -14.03
C ALA A 80 19.79 -2.06 -14.08
N HIS A 81 19.97 -3.34 -13.76
CA HIS A 81 18.87 -4.27 -13.57
C HIS A 81 17.93 -3.77 -12.45
N ARG A 82 16.62 -3.86 -12.69
CA ARG A 82 15.59 -3.62 -11.68
C ARG A 82 14.53 -4.71 -11.76
N PRO A 83 14.18 -5.36 -10.65
CA PRO A 83 13.11 -6.35 -10.65
C PRO A 83 11.76 -5.71 -10.96
N ALA A 84 10.82 -6.52 -11.48
CA ALA A 84 9.44 -6.10 -11.65
C ALA A 84 8.80 -5.71 -10.30
N GLU A 85 7.90 -4.73 -10.32
CA GLU A 85 7.11 -4.40 -9.14
C GLU A 85 6.14 -5.53 -8.81
N ASP A 86 6.18 -6.02 -7.57
CA ASP A 86 5.25 -7.02 -7.08
C ASP A 86 4.00 -6.34 -6.51
N ARG A 87 2.85 -6.58 -7.17
CA ARG A 87 1.54 -6.08 -6.73
C ARG A 87 1.09 -6.60 -5.37
N TYR A 88 1.75 -7.62 -4.85
CA TYR A 88 1.51 -8.19 -3.53
C TYR A 88 2.56 -7.81 -2.49
N ASN A 89 3.61 -7.07 -2.88
CA ASN A 89 4.53 -6.49 -1.92
C ASN A 89 3.82 -5.32 -1.21
N LEU A 90 3.68 -5.42 0.12
CA LEU A 90 2.92 -4.44 0.89
C LEU A 90 3.55 -3.04 0.79
N ASP A 91 4.87 -2.93 0.87
CA ASP A 91 5.56 -1.65 0.84
C ASP A 91 5.38 -0.96 -0.52
N THR A 92 5.53 -1.70 -1.63
CA THR A 92 5.25 -1.18 -2.98
C THR A 92 3.82 -0.67 -3.10
N VAL A 93 2.84 -1.40 -2.56
CA VAL A 93 1.42 -0.98 -2.57
C VAL A 93 1.23 0.29 -1.76
N LEU A 94 1.79 0.37 -0.55
CA LEU A 94 1.71 1.55 0.30
C LEU A 94 2.35 2.77 -0.36
N THR A 95 3.51 2.62 -1.02
CA THR A 95 4.17 3.71 -1.75
C THR A 95 3.32 4.22 -2.93
N LYS A 96 2.62 3.34 -3.66
CA LYS A 96 1.72 3.79 -4.73
C LYS A 96 0.51 4.55 -4.18
N PHE A 97 -0.02 4.14 -3.02
CA PHE A 97 -1.05 4.91 -2.33
C PHE A 97 -0.51 6.23 -1.75
N ASP A 98 0.73 6.27 -1.24
CA ASP A 98 1.40 7.49 -0.80
C ASP A 98 1.46 8.51 -1.95
N HIS A 99 1.79 8.05 -3.17
CA HIS A 99 1.76 8.89 -4.36
C HIS A 99 0.33 9.32 -4.73
N HIS A 100 -0.64 8.40 -4.71
CA HIS A 100 -2.04 8.70 -5.05
C HIS A 100 -2.66 9.76 -4.14
N PHE A 101 -2.49 9.63 -2.82
CA PHE A 101 -3.03 10.58 -1.83
C PHE A 101 -2.12 11.80 -1.61
N GLY A 102 -1.01 11.89 -2.34
CA GLY A 102 -0.17 13.09 -2.38
C GLY A 102 0.77 13.28 -1.19
N VAL A 103 1.15 12.22 -0.47
CA VAL A 103 2.14 12.28 0.63
C VAL A 103 3.45 12.89 0.16
N HIS A 104 3.90 12.55 -1.04
CA HIS A 104 5.15 13.06 -1.60
C HIS A 104 5.02 14.45 -2.23
N ASN A 105 3.82 15.04 -2.28
CA ASN A 105 3.61 16.40 -2.81
C ASN A 105 3.95 17.49 -1.78
N PHE A 106 4.20 17.15 -0.51
CA PHE A 106 4.45 18.11 0.57
C PHE A 106 5.91 18.58 0.70
N LYS A 107 6.84 18.10 -0.15
CA LYS A 107 8.22 18.65 -0.21
C LYS A 107 8.36 19.74 -1.27
N LYS A 108 7.57 20.81 -1.14
CA LYS A 108 7.92 22.13 -1.65
C LYS A 108 7.39 23.15 -0.64
N HIS A 109 8.26 23.58 0.27
CA HIS A 109 8.44 24.96 0.73
C HIS A 109 9.60 25.01 1.72
#